data_AF-A0A1J3GMM5-F1
#
_entry.id   AF-A0A1J3GMM5-F1
#
_cell.length_a   1.000
_cell.length_b   1.000
_cell.length_c   1.000
_cell.angle_alpha   90.00
_cell.angle_beta   90.00
_cell.angle_gamma   90.00
#
_symmetry.space_group_name_H-M   'P 1'
#
loop_
_entity.id
_entity.type
_entity.pdbx_description
1 polymer ?
#
loop_
_entity_poly.entity_id
_entity_poly.type
_entity_poly.pdbx_seq_one_letter_code
_entity_poly.pdbx_strand_id
1 'polypeptide(L)'
;FHIISHQKLRYCNCEFCHAYLTSSWRTNFVNLSDWYAHLLRLSPTSTIKVHVLNNVITANPENVEHMLKTRFHNYPKGKQFSVILGDLLGRGIFNSDGDTWRFQRKLASLELGSVSVRVFAHEIVKTEIETRLFPVLTSFSSDSGSVLDLQDVFRRFAFDTISKLSFGFDPDCLQVPFPTSEFAVAFDTASLLSAKRALAPFPLLW
;
A
#
# COMPACT_ATOMS: atom_id res chain seq x y z
N PHE A 1 -18.41 -36.34 -15.59
CA PHE A 1 -17.07 -36.63 -16.13
C PHE A 1 -16.60 -35.46 -16.98
N HIS A 2 -15.91 -34.50 -16.37
CA HIS A 2 -14.95 -33.61 -17.05
C HIS A 2 -13.93 -33.18 -16.00
N ILE A 3 -12.88 -33.99 -15.96
CA ILE A 3 -11.53 -33.82 -15.41
C ILE A 3 -11.33 -32.52 -14.60
N ILE A 4 -11.47 -32.65 -13.27
CA ILE A 4 -10.77 -31.82 -12.31
C ILE A 4 -9.29 -32.12 -12.52
N SER A 5 -8.63 -31.27 -13.31
CA SER A 5 -7.18 -31.27 -13.41
C SER A 5 -6.64 -30.86 -12.04
N HIS A 6 -6.27 -31.86 -11.23
CA HIS A 6 -5.32 -31.72 -10.13
C HIS A 6 -4.03 -31.10 -10.68
N GLN A 7 -3.95 -29.78 -10.67
CA GLN A 7 -2.67 -29.07 -10.81
C GLN A 7 -1.89 -29.35 -9.52
N LYS A 8 -1.12 -30.44 -9.54
CA LYS A 8 -0.05 -30.69 -8.58
C LYS A 8 0.81 -29.42 -8.53
N LEU A 9 0.71 -28.65 -7.45
CA LEU A 9 1.75 -27.72 -7.02
C LEU A 9 3.01 -28.57 -6.84
N ARG A 10 3.82 -28.70 -7.89
CA ARG A 10 5.17 -29.24 -7.76
C ARG A 10 5.91 -28.23 -6.89
N TYR A 11 6.00 -28.50 -5.59
CA TYR A 11 6.84 -27.75 -4.67
C TYR A 11 8.24 -27.67 -5.29
N CYS A 12 8.60 -26.46 -5.73
CA CYS A 12 9.94 -26.21 -6.21
C CYS A 12 10.87 -26.32 -5.00
N ASN A 13 11.81 -27.26 -5.02
CA ASN A 13 12.76 -27.47 -3.93
C ASN A 13 13.94 -26.47 -3.96
N CYS A 14 13.81 -25.33 -4.65
CA CYS A 14 14.86 -24.33 -4.61
C CYS A 14 14.90 -23.62 -3.26
N GLU A 15 16.10 -23.21 -2.86
CA GLU A 15 16.36 -22.52 -1.60
C GLU A 15 15.44 -21.31 -1.40
N PHE A 16 15.19 -20.56 -2.48
CA PHE A 16 14.28 -19.43 -2.46
C PHE A 16 12.85 -19.82 -2.03
N CYS A 17 12.27 -20.88 -2.60
CA CYS A 17 10.89 -21.28 -2.27
C CYS A 17 10.81 -21.86 -0.86
N HIS A 18 11.84 -22.60 -0.45
CA HIS A 18 11.96 -23.09 0.92
C HIS A 18 12.03 -21.94 1.92
N ALA A 19 12.88 -20.94 1.67
CA ALA A 19 13.02 -19.77 2.52
C ALA A 19 11.72 -18.97 2.61
N TYR A 20 11.00 -18.81 1.50
CA TYR A 20 9.69 -18.15 1.48
C TYR A 20 8.67 -18.90 2.33
N LEU A 21 8.49 -20.21 2.10
CA LEU A 21 7.48 -21.04 2.78
C LEU A 21 7.75 -21.19 4.27
N THR A 22 9.01 -21.35 4.66
CA THR A 22 9.42 -21.50 6.08
C THR A 22 9.61 -20.16 6.79
N SER A 23 9.49 -19.04 6.06
CA SER A 23 9.85 -17.71 6.56
C SER A 23 11.29 -17.61 7.09
N SER A 24 12.20 -18.50 6.66
CA SER A 24 13.57 -18.52 7.17
C SER A 24 14.39 -17.29 6.76
N TRP A 25 13.95 -16.53 5.75
CA TRP A 25 14.55 -15.25 5.38
C TRP A 25 14.52 -14.22 6.52
N ARG A 26 13.60 -14.35 7.48
CA ARG A 26 13.47 -13.44 8.64
C ARG A 26 14.68 -13.47 9.57
N THR A 27 15.56 -14.46 9.47
CA THR A 27 16.80 -14.52 10.26
C THR A 27 17.78 -13.43 9.85
N ASN A 28 17.76 -13.01 8.59
CA ASN A 28 18.74 -12.08 8.02
C ASN A 28 18.11 -10.76 7.55
N PHE A 29 16.78 -10.69 7.42
CA PHE A 29 16.07 -9.53 6.86
C PHE A 29 14.86 -9.15 7.71
N VAL A 30 14.69 -7.85 7.93
CA VAL A 30 13.58 -7.29 8.74
C VAL A 30 12.23 -7.48 8.05
N ASN A 31 12.19 -7.34 6.73
CA ASN A 31 10.97 -7.45 5.94
C ASN A 31 11.22 -8.18 4.60
N LEU A 32 10.13 -8.57 3.96
CA LEU A 32 10.14 -9.31 2.69
C LEU A 32 10.75 -8.47 1.54
N SER A 33 10.55 -7.15 1.56
CA SER A 33 11.07 -6.23 0.55
C SER A 33 12.61 -6.17 0.57
N ASP A 34 13.22 -6.13 1.75
CA ASP A 34 14.69 -6.14 1.89
C ASP A 34 15.28 -7.45 1.36
N TRP A 35 14.63 -8.57 1.64
CA TRP A 35 15.04 -9.86 1.13
C TRP A 35 14.93 -9.92 -0.41
N TYR A 36 13.83 -9.43 -0.99
CA TYR A 36 13.69 -9.32 -2.45
C TYR A 36 14.72 -8.38 -3.07
N ALA A 37 14.99 -7.23 -2.47
CA ALA A 37 16.00 -6.28 -2.94
C ALA A 37 17.40 -6.92 -2.95
N HIS A 38 17.73 -7.67 -1.91
CA HIS A 38 18.97 -8.44 -1.85
C HIS A 38 19.08 -9.45 -3.00
N LEU A 39 18.03 -10.25 -3.24
CA LEU A 39 18.02 -11.24 -4.31
C LEU A 39 18.07 -10.62 -5.72
N LEU A 40 17.37 -9.51 -5.93
CA LEU A 40 17.41 -8.75 -7.19
C LEU A 40 18.82 -8.20 -7.46
N ARG A 41 19.53 -7.76 -6.43
CA ARG A 41 20.92 -7.28 -6.54
C ARG A 41 21.89 -8.39 -6.94
N LEU A 42 21.65 -9.63 -6.50
CA LEU A 42 22.46 -10.80 -6.87
C LEU A 42 22.12 -11.35 -8.27
N SER A 43 20.93 -11.04 -8.80
CA SER A 43 20.53 -11.49 -10.13
C SER A 43 21.24 -10.66 -11.22
N PRO A 44 21.93 -11.29 -12.19
CA PRO A 44 22.56 -10.58 -13.30
C PRO A 44 21.59 -9.76 -14.16
N THR A 45 20.31 -10.15 -14.17
CA THR A 45 19.25 -9.48 -14.94
C THR A 45 18.39 -8.56 -14.09
N SER A 46 18.73 -8.41 -12.80
CA SER A 46 17.88 -7.76 -11.79
C SER A 46 16.44 -8.27 -11.81
N THR A 47 16.27 -9.56 -12.10
CA THR A 47 14.97 -10.23 -12.22
C THR A 47 15.04 -11.60 -11.56
N ILE A 48 14.03 -11.95 -10.77
CA ILE A 48 13.92 -13.23 -10.07
C ILE A 48 12.55 -13.86 -10.30
N LYS A 49 12.50 -15.19 -10.32
CA LYS A 49 11.26 -15.96 -10.39
C LYS A 49 10.96 -16.59 -9.03
N VAL A 50 9.78 -16.29 -8.51
CA VAL A 50 9.30 -16.75 -7.22
C VAL A 50 8.33 -17.90 -7.49
N HIS A 51 8.85 -19.12 -7.55
CA HIS A 51 8.07 -20.27 -8.05
C HIS A 51 6.85 -20.60 -7.19
N VAL A 52 6.95 -20.44 -5.86
CA VAL A 52 5.85 -20.72 -4.91
C VAL A 52 4.61 -19.87 -5.17
N LEU A 53 4.80 -18.62 -5.60
CA LEU A 53 3.70 -17.70 -5.96
C LEU A 53 3.46 -17.66 -7.48
N ASN A 54 4.25 -18.38 -8.26
CA ASN A 54 4.27 -18.34 -9.72
C ASN A 54 4.33 -16.91 -10.29
N ASN A 55 5.11 -16.02 -9.66
CA ASN A 55 5.29 -14.64 -10.10
C ASN A 55 6.77 -14.32 -10.41
N VAL A 56 6.96 -13.21 -11.09
CA VAL A 56 8.28 -12.65 -11.44
C VAL A 56 8.39 -11.30 -10.76
N ILE A 57 9.54 -11.05 -10.15
CA ILE A 57 9.89 -9.76 -9.54
C ILE A 57 11.08 -9.22 -10.32
N THR A 58 11.02 -7.94 -10.71
CA THR A 58 12.06 -7.31 -11.50
C THR A 58 12.34 -5.89 -11.02
N ALA A 59 13.62 -5.55 -10.97
CA ALA A 59 14.14 -4.19 -10.82
C ALA A 59 14.89 -3.75 -12.10
N ASN A 60 14.77 -4.52 -13.20
CA ASN A 60 15.34 -4.13 -14.48
C ASN A 60 14.51 -2.98 -15.09
N PRO A 61 15.13 -1.84 -15.41
CA PRO A 61 14.42 -0.66 -15.88
C PRO A 61 13.67 -0.89 -17.21
N GLU A 62 14.21 -1.72 -18.10
CA GLU A 62 13.55 -2.03 -19.39
C GLU A 62 12.28 -2.86 -19.17
N ASN A 63 12.32 -3.82 -18.25
CA ASN A 63 11.12 -4.59 -17.87
C ASN A 63 10.08 -3.69 -17.19
N VAL A 64 10.51 -2.78 -16.30
CA VAL A 64 9.63 -1.83 -15.62
C VAL A 64 8.96 -0.89 -16.63
N GLU A 65 9.71 -0.33 -17.58
CA GLU A 65 9.15 0.50 -18.66
C GLU A 65 8.19 -0.31 -19.53
N HIS A 66 8.57 -1.54 -19.90
CA HIS A 66 7.71 -2.42 -20.67
C HIS A 66 6.37 -2.66 -19.97
N MET A 67 6.40 -2.95 -18.68
CA MET A 67 5.21 -3.24 -17.88
C MET A 67 4.35 -2.00 -17.61
N LEU A 68 4.96 -0.87 -17.24
CA LEU A 68 4.21 0.29 -16.74
C LEU A 68 3.88 1.33 -17.82
N LYS A 69 4.51 1.25 -18.99
CA LYS A 69 4.35 2.23 -20.07
C LYS A 69 4.04 1.57 -21.41
N THR A 70 4.94 0.72 -21.93
CA THR A 70 4.86 0.24 -23.32
C THR A 70 3.75 -0.79 -23.55
N ARG A 71 3.56 -1.72 -22.59
CA ARG A 71 2.61 -2.83 -22.68
C ARG A 71 1.73 -2.93 -21.43
N PHE A 72 1.35 -1.80 -20.84
CA PHE A 72 0.55 -1.74 -19.61
C PHE A 72 -0.71 -2.63 -19.62
N HIS A 73 -1.44 -2.67 -20.74
CA HIS A 73 -2.65 -3.50 -20.88
C HIS A 73 -2.39 -5.02 -20.75
N ASN A 74 -1.16 -5.48 -20.94
CA ASN A 74 -0.79 -6.89 -20.76
C ASN A 74 -0.62 -7.29 -19.30
N TYR A 75 -0.58 -6.33 -18.37
CA TYR A 75 -0.30 -6.53 -16.95
C TYR A 75 -1.47 -6.04 -16.07
N PRO A 76 -2.66 -6.65 -16.18
CA PRO A 76 -3.76 -6.34 -15.27
C PRO A 76 -3.39 -6.75 -13.84
N LYS A 77 -3.93 -6.07 -12.84
CA LYS A 77 -3.82 -6.46 -11.42
C LYS A 77 -4.44 -7.83 -11.20
N GLY A 78 -5.56 -8.08 -11.88
CA GLY A 78 -6.21 -9.37 -11.92
C GLY A 78 -7.02 -9.70 -10.66
N LYS A 79 -7.75 -10.82 -10.75
CA LYS A 79 -8.76 -11.22 -9.75
C LYS A 79 -8.19 -11.38 -8.34
N GLN A 80 -6.96 -11.87 -8.21
CA GLN A 80 -6.34 -12.08 -6.89
C GLN A 80 -6.18 -10.75 -6.15
N PHE A 81 -5.68 -9.72 -6.84
CA PHE A 81 -5.56 -8.38 -6.28
C PHE A 81 -6.94 -7.79 -5.93
N SER A 82 -7.91 -7.99 -6.83
CA SER A 82 -9.31 -7.57 -6.62
C SER A 82 -9.94 -8.17 -5.36
N VAL A 83 -9.67 -9.43 -5.06
CA VAL A 83 -10.17 -10.11 -3.86
C VAL A 83 -9.48 -9.62 -2.60
N ILE A 84 -8.16 -9.46 -2.63
CA ILE A 84 -7.38 -9.05 -1.45
C ILE A 84 -7.80 -7.67 -0.95
N LEU A 85 -7.96 -6.71 -1.86
CA LEU A 85 -8.25 -5.31 -1.52
C LEU A 85 -9.74 -4.94 -1.68
N GLY A 86 -10.59 -5.90 -2.08
CA GLY A 86 -12.00 -5.63 -2.40
C GLY A 86 -12.80 -5.04 -1.25
N ASP A 87 -12.63 -5.57 -0.03
CA ASP A 87 -13.36 -5.10 1.15
C ASP A 87 -12.95 -3.68 1.57
N LEU A 88 -11.71 -3.27 1.27
CA LEU A 88 -11.15 -1.97 1.65
C LEU A 88 -11.33 -0.91 0.55
N LEU A 89 -10.95 -1.24 -0.68
CA LEU A 89 -10.88 -0.30 -1.81
C LEU A 89 -12.02 -0.48 -2.82
N GLY A 90 -12.91 -1.44 -2.59
CA GLY A 90 -14.06 -1.71 -3.43
C GLY A 90 -13.66 -2.00 -4.87
N ARG A 91 -14.38 -1.40 -5.83
CA ARG A 91 -14.08 -1.46 -7.27
C ARG A 91 -13.49 -0.15 -7.78
N GLY A 92 -12.83 0.60 -6.90
CA GLY A 92 -12.21 1.88 -7.20
C GLY A 92 -10.98 1.76 -8.08
N ILE A 93 -10.37 2.90 -8.39
CA ILE A 93 -9.22 3.01 -9.31
C ILE A 93 -8.01 2.14 -8.93
N PHE A 94 -7.85 1.83 -7.64
CA PHE A 94 -6.78 0.95 -7.18
C PHE A 94 -7.06 -0.53 -7.42
N ASN A 95 -8.32 -0.90 -7.62
CA ASN A 95 -8.78 -2.29 -7.66
C ASN A 95 -9.48 -2.69 -8.98
N SER A 96 -9.45 -1.80 -9.97
CA SER A 96 -10.02 -1.98 -11.30
C SER A 96 -8.93 -2.17 -12.36
N ASP A 97 -9.31 -2.79 -13.48
CA ASP A 97 -8.49 -3.01 -14.67
C ASP A 97 -9.22 -2.52 -15.94
N GLY A 98 -8.48 -2.43 -17.05
CA GLY A 98 -9.04 -2.17 -18.38
C GLY A 98 -9.76 -0.82 -18.51
N ASP A 99 -10.89 -0.82 -19.21
CA ASP A 99 -11.64 0.40 -19.50
C ASP A 99 -12.22 1.06 -18.24
N THR A 100 -12.65 0.28 -17.25
CA THR A 100 -13.12 0.81 -15.96
C THR A 100 -12.03 1.59 -15.26
N TRP A 101 -10.80 1.02 -15.19
CA TRP A 101 -9.65 1.72 -14.64
C TRP A 101 -9.32 2.98 -15.43
N ARG A 102 -9.31 2.89 -16.76
CA ARG A 102 -9.00 4.03 -17.65
C ARG A 102 -9.98 5.18 -17.45
N PHE A 103 -11.27 4.87 -17.36
CA PHE A 103 -12.32 5.84 -17.10
C PHE A 103 -12.13 6.52 -15.73
N GLN A 104 -11.98 5.74 -14.65
CA GLN A 104 -11.76 6.25 -13.30
C GLN A 104 -10.47 7.08 -13.22
N ARG A 105 -9.38 6.65 -13.87
CA ARG A 105 -8.11 7.38 -13.95
C ARG A 105 -8.25 8.70 -14.67
N LYS A 106 -9.01 8.75 -15.77
CA LYS A 106 -9.28 10.00 -16.49
C LYS A 106 -10.03 10.98 -15.61
N LEU A 107 -11.10 10.55 -14.96
CA LEU A 107 -11.87 11.38 -14.04
C LEU A 107 -11.00 11.89 -12.88
N ALA A 108 -10.31 11.00 -12.16
CA ALA A 108 -9.46 11.38 -11.04
C ALA A 108 -8.36 12.38 -11.45
N SER A 109 -7.78 12.23 -12.64
CA SER A 109 -6.75 13.16 -13.14
C SER A 109 -7.30 14.55 -13.42
N LEU A 110 -8.55 14.65 -13.90
CA LEU A 110 -9.21 15.92 -14.15
C LEU A 110 -9.57 16.62 -12.84
N GLU A 111 -10.17 15.89 -11.90
CA GLU A 111 -10.58 16.44 -10.60
C GLU A 111 -9.37 16.88 -9.78
N LEU A 112 -8.39 16.00 -9.57
CA LEU A 112 -7.18 16.34 -8.80
C LEU A 112 -6.28 17.35 -9.54
N GLY A 113 -6.37 17.40 -10.86
CA GLY A 113 -5.69 18.37 -11.71
C GLY A 113 -6.40 19.72 -11.81
N SER A 114 -7.58 19.89 -11.20
CA SER A 114 -8.31 21.15 -11.22
C SER A 114 -7.67 22.20 -10.29
N VAL A 115 -7.78 23.48 -10.66
CA VAL A 115 -7.28 24.59 -9.82
C VAL A 115 -8.05 24.64 -8.50
N SER A 116 -9.36 24.42 -8.53
CA SER A 116 -10.23 24.46 -7.35
C SER A 116 -9.82 23.42 -6.30
N VAL A 117 -9.61 22.17 -6.71
CA VAL A 117 -9.18 21.11 -5.77
C VAL A 117 -7.80 21.38 -5.20
N ARG A 118 -6.87 21.92 -6.01
CA ARG A 118 -5.54 22.29 -5.51
C ARG A 118 -5.58 23.43 -4.50
N VAL A 119 -6.38 24.46 -4.75
CA VAL A 119 -6.57 25.57 -3.80
C VAL A 119 -7.21 25.06 -2.52
N PHE A 120 -8.25 24.24 -2.63
CA PHE A 120 -8.91 23.63 -1.48
C PHE A 120 -7.97 22.76 -0.64
N ALA A 121 -7.18 21.89 -1.28
CA ALA A 121 -6.16 21.09 -0.61
C ALA A 121 -5.09 21.95 0.07
N HIS A 122 -4.66 23.04 -0.58
CA HIS A 122 -3.71 23.98 0.01
C HIS A 122 -4.26 24.62 1.29
N GLU A 123 -5.49 25.12 1.27
CA GLU A 123 -6.13 25.73 2.45
C GLU A 123 -6.30 24.74 3.60
N ILE A 124 -6.70 23.49 3.32
CA ILE A 124 -6.77 22.43 4.33
C ILE A 124 -5.39 22.21 4.96
N VAL A 125 -4.36 21.96 4.14
CA VAL A 125 -3.00 21.66 4.62
C VAL A 125 -2.44 22.82 5.42
N LYS A 126 -2.63 24.06 4.94
CA LYS A 126 -2.18 25.26 5.63
C LYS A 126 -2.85 25.40 6.99
N THR A 127 -4.18 25.25 7.04
CA THR A 127 -4.94 25.34 8.29
C THR A 127 -4.48 24.26 9.27
N GLU A 128 -4.29 23.02 8.80
CA GLU A 128 -3.83 21.90 9.64
C GLU A 128 -2.42 22.13 10.20
N ILE A 129 -1.54 22.76 9.41
CA ILE A 129 -0.19 23.13 9.87
C ILE A 129 -0.27 24.21 10.95
N GLU A 130 -0.97 25.31 10.67
CA GLU A 130 -1.01 26.50 11.52
C GLU A 130 -1.75 26.24 12.85
N THR A 131 -2.82 25.45 12.81
CA THR A 131 -3.73 25.27 13.96
C THR A 131 -3.48 24.01 14.78
N ARG A 132 -2.77 23.01 14.23
CA ARG A 132 -2.53 21.73 14.93
C ARG A 132 -1.08 21.32 14.95
N LEU A 133 -0.45 21.15 13.79
CA LEU A 133 0.92 20.62 13.73
C LEU A 133 1.90 21.54 14.46
N PHE A 134 1.91 22.85 14.17
CA PHE A 134 2.79 23.79 14.85
C PHE A 134 2.52 23.87 16.36
N PRO A 135 1.27 24.04 16.84
CA PRO A 135 0.98 23.99 18.27
C PRO A 135 1.49 22.72 18.97
N VAL A 136 1.29 21.53 18.37
CA VAL A 136 1.82 20.26 18.92
C VAL A 136 3.35 20.28 18.96
N LEU A 137 4.02 20.65 17.87
CA LEU A 137 5.48 20.69 17.87
C LEU A 137 6.04 21.70 18.88
N THR A 138 5.42 22.88 18.99
CA THR A 138 5.83 23.93 19.94
C THR A 138 5.61 23.50 21.39
N SER A 139 4.48 22.84 21.70
CA SER A 139 4.17 22.42 23.08
C SER A 139 5.20 21.41 23.59
N PHE A 140 5.63 20.46 22.76
CA PHE A 140 6.66 19.48 23.12
C PHE A 140 8.07 20.09 23.10
N SER A 141 8.35 21.05 22.21
CA SER A 141 9.67 21.71 22.19
C SER A 141 9.99 22.51 23.46
N SER A 142 8.95 22.98 24.16
CA SER A 142 9.09 23.80 25.38
C SER A 142 9.34 22.96 26.64
N ASP A 143 9.07 21.66 26.60
CA ASP A 143 9.20 20.75 27.73
C ASP A 143 10.47 19.90 27.60
N SER A 144 11.51 20.30 28.35
CA SER A 144 12.81 19.63 28.38
C SER A 144 12.68 18.21 28.97
N GLY A 145 12.55 17.23 28.07
CA GLY A 145 12.40 15.81 28.42
C GLY A 145 11.24 15.12 27.72
N SER A 146 10.36 15.88 27.05
CA SER A 146 9.25 15.30 26.30
C SER A 146 9.75 14.60 25.02
N VAL A 147 9.24 13.40 24.75
CA VAL A 147 9.54 12.63 23.54
C VAL A 147 8.31 12.62 22.67
N LEU A 148 8.47 13.03 21.40
CA LEU A 148 7.41 13.06 20.42
C LEU A 148 7.70 12.06 19.30
N ASP A 149 6.77 11.14 19.07
CA ASP A 149 6.83 10.23 17.92
C ASP A 149 6.36 10.96 16.65
N LEU A 150 7.32 11.40 15.83
CA LEU A 150 7.03 12.08 14.57
C LEU A 150 6.31 11.18 13.56
N GLN A 151 6.45 9.86 13.65
CA GLN A 151 5.72 8.95 12.78
C GLN A 151 4.22 8.99 13.10
N ASP A 152 3.86 8.95 14.40
CA ASP A 152 2.46 9.04 14.82
C ASP A 152 1.88 10.42 14.50
N VAL A 153 2.63 11.50 14.76
CA VAL A 153 2.23 12.89 14.45
C VAL A 153 1.95 13.05 12.95
N PHE A 154 2.87 12.66 12.08
CA PHE A 154 2.66 12.81 10.64
C PHE A 154 1.59 11.86 10.09
N ARG A 155 1.41 10.69 10.70
CA ARG A 155 0.29 9.81 10.36
C ARG A 155 -1.05 10.47 10.66
N ARG A 156 -1.21 11.07 11.85
CA ARG A 156 -2.42 11.80 12.25
C ARG A 156 -2.67 13.02 11.36
N PHE A 157 -1.63 13.82 11.11
CA PHE A 157 -1.68 14.94 10.18
C PHE A 157 -2.18 14.53 8.79
N ALA A 158 -1.61 13.46 8.23
CA ALA A 158 -1.99 12.96 6.92
C ALA A 158 -3.44 12.45 6.92
N PHE A 159 -3.86 11.77 7.99
CA PHE A 159 -5.20 11.23 8.15
C PHE A 159 -6.27 12.33 8.24
N ASP A 160 -6.02 13.37 9.04
CA ASP A 160 -6.93 14.51 9.16
C ASP A 160 -7.02 15.28 7.82
N THR A 161 -5.88 15.53 7.18
CA THR A 161 -5.82 16.20 5.86
C THR A 161 -6.60 15.43 4.80
N ILE A 162 -6.36 14.12 4.65
CA ILE A 162 -7.03 13.34 3.60
C ILE A 162 -8.51 13.15 3.91
N SER A 163 -8.90 13.08 5.18
CA SER A 163 -10.31 12.96 5.58
C SER A 163 -11.09 14.24 5.28
N LYS A 164 -10.49 15.41 5.56
CA LYS A 164 -11.06 16.71 5.18
C LYS A 164 -11.18 16.84 3.67
N LEU A 165 -10.13 16.48 2.94
CA LEU A 165 -10.09 16.60 1.48
C LEU A 165 -11.05 15.64 0.78
N SER A 166 -11.17 14.40 1.26
CA SER A 166 -11.91 13.34 0.57
C SER A 166 -13.36 13.21 1.03
N PHE A 167 -13.62 13.46 2.32
CA PHE A 167 -14.93 13.22 2.94
C PHE A 167 -15.57 14.49 3.50
N GLY A 168 -14.86 15.63 3.52
CA GLY A 168 -15.34 16.85 4.17
C GLY A 168 -15.51 16.69 5.69
N PHE A 169 -14.88 15.68 6.27
CA PHE A 169 -14.99 15.32 7.69
C PHE A 169 -13.65 15.56 8.40
N ASP A 170 -13.72 16.09 9.61
CA ASP A 170 -12.55 16.33 10.45
C ASP A 170 -12.48 15.28 11.58
N PRO A 171 -11.53 14.33 11.52
CA PRO A 171 -11.34 13.33 12.57
C PRO A 171 -10.71 13.90 13.85
N ASP A 172 -10.08 15.07 13.76
CA ASP A 172 -9.41 15.77 14.86
C ASP A 172 -8.33 14.93 15.57
N CYS A 173 -7.65 14.02 14.85
CA CYS A 173 -6.67 13.11 15.42
C CYS A 173 -5.39 13.82 15.89
N LEU A 174 -5.03 14.97 15.30
CA LEU A 174 -3.84 15.74 15.63
C LEU A 174 -4.12 16.87 16.64
N GLN A 175 -4.83 16.57 17.72
CA GLN A 175 -4.93 17.46 18.88
C GLN A 175 -4.46 16.74 20.13
N VAL A 176 -3.73 17.40 21.03
CA VAL A 176 -3.37 16.82 22.34
C VAL A 176 -4.66 16.59 23.15
N PRO A 177 -4.91 15.41 23.76
CA PRO A 177 -3.98 14.31 24.08
C PRO A 177 -3.89 13.17 23.05
N PHE A 178 -4.06 13.48 21.76
CA PHE A 178 -4.05 12.58 20.61
C PHE A 178 -5.24 11.62 20.58
N PRO A 179 -6.48 12.13 20.45
CA PRO A 179 -7.67 11.30 20.46
C PRO A 179 -7.62 10.28 19.33
N THR A 180 -8.25 9.14 19.57
CA THR A 180 -8.35 8.07 18.58
C THR A 180 -9.69 8.19 17.88
N SER A 181 -9.67 8.46 16.57
CA SER A 181 -10.88 8.43 15.75
C SER A 181 -11.31 6.98 15.48
N GLU A 182 -12.58 6.66 15.70
CA GLU A 182 -13.15 5.34 15.33
C GLU A 182 -12.95 5.05 13.84
N PHE A 183 -13.04 6.09 13.00
CA PHE A 183 -12.79 5.96 11.57
C PHE A 183 -11.33 5.60 11.27
N ALA A 184 -10.36 6.22 11.97
CA ALA A 184 -8.95 5.87 11.85
C ALA A 184 -8.68 4.41 12.24
N VAL A 185 -9.27 3.96 13.35
CA VAL A 185 -9.14 2.56 13.81
C VAL A 185 -9.74 1.59 12.81
N ALA A 186 -10.92 1.88 12.29
CA ALA A 186 -11.57 1.03 11.28
C ALA A 186 -10.74 0.96 10.00
N PHE A 187 -10.20 2.08 9.53
CA PHE A 187 -9.35 2.15 8.34
C PHE A 187 -8.03 1.38 8.52
N ASP A 188 -7.34 1.57 9.64
CA ASP A 188 -6.11 0.85 9.98
C ASP A 188 -6.36 -0.66 10.09
N THR A 189 -7.48 -1.05 10.72
CA THR A 189 -7.87 -2.46 10.87
C THR A 189 -8.13 -3.10 9.51
N ALA A 190 -8.92 -2.45 8.65
CA ALA A 190 -9.22 -2.96 7.30
C ALA A 190 -7.96 -3.03 6.42
N SER A 191 -7.05 -2.05 6.53
CA SER A 191 -5.75 -2.05 5.85
C SER A 191 -4.85 -3.19 6.33
N LEU A 192 -4.75 -3.40 7.64
CA LEU A 192 -3.97 -4.48 8.24
C LEU A 192 -4.49 -5.86 7.80
N LEU A 193 -5.80 -6.08 7.85
CA LEU A 193 -6.42 -7.35 7.44
C LEU A 193 -6.20 -7.61 5.95
N SER A 194 -6.33 -6.58 5.11
CA SER A 194 -6.06 -6.68 3.67
C SER A 194 -4.59 -7.03 3.40
N ALA A 195 -3.64 -6.39 4.10
CA ALA A 195 -2.22 -6.71 3.97
C ALA A 195 -1.88 -8.13 4.46
N LYS A 196 -2.48 -8.58 5.57
CA LYS A 196 -2.32 -9.96 6.06
C LYS A 196 -2.79 -10.99 5.03
N ARG A 197 -3.89 -10.73 4.32
CA ARG A 197 -4.33 -11.59 3.20
C ARG A 197 -3.29 -11.62 2.07
N ALA A 198 -2.72 -10.47 1.70
CA ALA A 198 -1.69 -10.41 0.66
C ALA A 198 -0.43 -11.24 0.99
N LEU A 199 -0.10 -11.38 2.28
CA LEU A 199 1.07 -12.12 2.76
C LEU A 199 0.77 -13.60 3.05
N ALA A 200 -0.50 -14.01 3.05
CA ALA A 200 -0.86 -15.39 3.34
C ALA A 200 -0.50 -16.30 2.15
N PRO A 201 0.15 -17.46 2.37
CA PRO A 201 0.59 -18.35 1.30
C PRO A 201 -0.57 -19.06 0.58
N PHE A 202 -1.76 -19.14 1.20
CA PHE A 202 -2.92 -19.83 0.64
C PHE A 202 -4.16 -18.94 0.64
N PRO A 203 -4.67 -18.58 -0.55
CA PRO A 203 -5.91 -17.83 -0.72
C PRO A 203 -7.21 -18.50 -0.26
N LEU A 204 -7.13 -19.71 0.29
CA LEU A 204 -8.29 -20.50 0.70
C LEU A 204 -8.44 -20.58 2.22
N LEU A 205 -7.51 -20.01 2.99
CA LEU A 205 -7.51 -20.06 4.45
C LEU A 205 -8.06 -18.78 5.09
N TRP A 206 -8.82 -17.98 4.33
CA TRP A 206 -9.44 -16.75 4.78
C TRP A 206 -10.95 -16.76 4.57
#